data_AF-A0A9N7NH23-F1
#
_entry.id   AF-A0A9N7NH23-F1
#
_cell.length_a   1.000
_cell.length_b   1.000
_cell.length_c   1.000
_cell.angle_alpha   90.00
_cell.angle_beta   90.00
_cell.angle_gamma   90.00
#
_symmetry.space_group_name_H-M   'P 1'
#
loop_
_entity.id
_entity.type
_entity.pdbx_description
1 polymer ?
#
loop_
_entity_poly.entity_id
_entity_poly.type
_entity_poly.pdbx_seq_one_letter_code
_entity_poly.pdbx_strand_id
1 'polypeptide(L)'
;MQSIPSAHILSRWTKTATINPMFHVLDVAFAQCVQVDDKKLLLSKLWSDIHACMGLVEPCVNRLAEFSKVIEAHKVKLLSDQGENATASNKEQQFESFVGMAAPQEVTIHPPTHSKNKGSGKRLKSAKEKAIEQSQKKRRVCKSCGERVGHNARTCPKKT
;
A
#
# COMPACT_ATOMS: atom_id res chain seq x y z
N MET A 1 2.46 27.21 1.57
CA MET A 1 1.77 26.17 2.37
C MET A 1 1.73 24.91 1.53
N GLN A 2 2.17 23.77 2.04
CA GLN A 2 2.10 22.50 1.31
C GLN A 2 0.67 21.98 1.41
N SER A 3 -0.04 21.90 0.29
CA SER A 3 -1.35 21.29 0.20
C SER A 3 -1.22 19.79 -0.03
N ILE A 4 -2.16 19.02 0.51
CA ILE A 4 -2.23 17.58 0.26
C ILE A 4 -2.45 17.36 -1.26
N PRO A 5 -1.64 16.52 -1.93
CA PRO A 5 -1.84 16.20 -3.33
C PRO A 5 -3.22 15.58 -3.58
N SER A 6 -3.89 16.01 -4.65
CA SER A 6 -5.26 15.56 -4.98
C SER A 6 -5.38 14.05 -5.12
N ALA A 7 -4.32 13.37 -5.56
CA ALA A 7 -4.25 11.91 -5.67
C ALA A 7 -4.44 11.16 -4.34
N HIS A 8 -4.28 11.83 -3.19
CA HIS A 8 -4.46 11.24 -1.87
C HIS A 8 -5.77 11.66 -1.18
N ILE A 9 -6.58 12.50 -1.83
CA ILE A 9 -7.87 12.96 -1.29
C ILE A 9 -8.96 11.99 -1.77
N LEU A 10 -9.24 10.96 -0.98
CA LEU A 10 -10.30 9.99 -1.30
C LEU A 10 -11.69 10.59 -1.04
N SER A 11 -12.68 10.21 -1.87
CA SER A 11 -14.06 10.72 -1.81
C SER A 11 -14.68 10.59 -0.41
N ARG A 12 -14.39 9.48 0.30
CA ARG A 12 -14.87 9.23 1.67
C ARG A 12 -14.46 10.29 2.70
N TRP A 13 -13.40 11.06 2.43
CA TRP A 13 -12.88 12.10 3.32
C TRP A 13 -13.27 13.51 2.89
N THR A 14 -14.13 13.65 1.87
CA THR A 14 -14.62 14.94 1.37
C THR A 14 -16.04 15.24 1.88
N LYS A 15 -16.46 16.52 1.85
CA LYS A 15 -17.79 16.94 2.30
C LYS A 15 -18.96 16.31 1.52
N THR A 16 -18.69 15.76 0.34
CA THR A 16 -19.69 15.08 -0.51
C THR A 16 -19.78 13.57 -0.25
N ALA A 17 -19.09 13.05 0.78
CA ALA A 17 -19.06 11.62 1.10
C ALA A 17 -20.45 10.99 1.33
N THR A 18 -21.46 11.78 1.73
CA THR A 18 -22.84 11.33 1.95
C THR A 18 -23.70 11.30 0.69
N ILE A 19 -23.22 11.87 -0.43
CA ILE A 19 -23.94 11.88 -1.71
C ILE A 19 -23.69 10.58 -2.48
N ASN A 20 -22.62 9.85 -2.14
CA ASN A 20 -22.34 8.52 -2.69
C ASN A 20 -22.93 7.44 -1.78
N PRO A 21 -23.62 6.42 -2.32
CA PRO A 21 -24.08 5.28 -1.52
C PRO A 21 -22.89 4.62 -0.82
N MET A 22 -23.07 4.24 0.46
CA MET A 22 -22.02 3.72 1.37
C MET A 22 -21.17 2.57 0.82
N PHE A 23 -21.60 1.92 -0.26
CA PHE A 23 -20.83 0.91 -0.97
C PHE A 23 -20.39 1.44 -2.33
N HIS A 24 -19.23 2.10 -2.36
CA HIS A 24 -18.52 2.36 -3.60
C HIS A 24 -17.73 1.10 -3.98
N VAL A 25 -18.28 0.23 -4.84
CA VAL A 25 -17.49 -0.83 -5.52
C VAL A 25 -16.64 -0.22 -6.65
N LEU A 26 -16.16 1.02 -6.46
CA LEU A 26 -15.50 1.83 -7.48
C LEU A 26 -14.35 2.64 -6.87
N ASP A 27 -13.46 1.98 -6.12
CA ASP A 27 -12.14 2.54 -5.79
C ASP A 27 -11.01 1.59 -6.23
N VAL A 28 -11.13 1.06 -7.44
CA VAL A 28 -9.97 0.59 -8.21
C VAL A 28 -9.91 1.41 -9.48
N ALA A 29 -9.08 2.46 -9.42
CA ALA A 29 -8.47 3.17 -10.55
C ALA A 29 -9.20 3.08 -11.90
N PHE A 30 -10.07 4.05 -12.20
CA PHE A 30 -10.48 4.32 -13.58
C PHE A 30 -9.44 5.22 -14.26
N ALA A 31 -8.21 4.73 -14.32
CA ALA A 31 -7.23 5.13 -15.31
C ALA A 31 -6.83 3.85 -16.03
N GLN A 32 -6.91 3.89 -17.36
CA GLN A 32 -6.74 2.80 -18.32
C GLN A 32 -8.00 1.96 -18.63
N CYS A 33 -8.46 2.07 -19.89
CA CYS A 33 -9.44 1.19 -20.53
C CYS A 33 -9.14 -0.29 -20.28
N VAL A 34 -10.07 -1.03 -19.65
CA VAL A 34 -10.15 -2.50 -19.76
C VAL A 34 -11.61 -2.90 -19.59
N GLN A 35 -12.18 -3.52 -20.63
CA GLN A 35 -13.41 -4.33 -20.69
C GLN A 35 -14.35 -4.20 -19.47
N VAL A 36 -15.51 -3.58 -19.64
CA VAL A 36 -16.58 -3.64 -18.63
C VAL A 36 -16.95 -5.11 -18.48
N ASP A 37 -16.44 -5.72 -17.40
CA ASP A 37 -16.70 -7.11 -17.04
C ASP A 37 -18.22 -7.33 -17.02
N ASP A 38 -18.74 -8.22 -17.87
CA ASP A 38 -20.17 -8.54 -18.01
C ASP A 38 -20.80 -8.85 -16.64
N LYS A 39 -20.02 -9.45 -15.73
CA LYS A 39 -20.42 -9.72 -14.35
C LYS A 39 -20.74 -8.44 -13.58
N LYS A 40 -19.95 -7.38 -13.75
CA LYS A 40 -20.17 -6.08 -13.08
C LYS A 40 -21.44 -5.40 -13.59
N LEU A 41 -21.69 -5.49 -14.90
CA LEU A 41 -22.92 -4.96 -15.50
C LEU A 41 -24.15 -5.69 -14.98
N LEU A 42 -24.11 -7.03 -14.95
CA LEU A 42 -25.19 -7.85 -14.38
C LEU A 42 -25.44 -7.54 -12.91
N LEU A 43 -24.36 -7.37 -12.12
CA LEU A 43 -24.47 -7.04 -10.71
C LEU A 43 -25.10 -5.66 -10.49
N SER A 44 -24.70 -4.66 -11.28
CA SER A 44 -25.28 -3.31 -11.23
C SER A 44 -26.77 -3.32 -11.59
N LYS A 45 -27.15 -4.09 -12.61
CA LYS A 45 -28.56 -4.26 -12.99
C LYS A 45 -29.36 -4.91 -11.88
N LEU A 46 -28.88 -6.03 -11.33
CA LEU A 46 -29.54 -6.75 -10.25
C LEU A 46 -29.77 -5.86 -9.02
N TRP A 47 -28.75 -5.09 -8.63
CA TRP A 47 -28.90 -4.13 -7.54
C TRP A 47 -29.98 -3.10 -7.82
N SER A 48 -29.99 -2.52 -9.03
CA SER A 48 -30.99 -1.54 -9.43
C SER A 48 -32.41 -2.11 -9.35
N ASP A 49 -32.60 -3.34 -9.82
CA ASP A 49 -33.90 -4.03 -9.80
C ASP A 49 -34.35 -4.31 -8.35
N ILE A 50 -33.45 -4.78 -7.47
CA ILE A 50 -33.77 -5.00 -6.04
C ILE A 50 -34.16 -3.68 -5.36
N HIS A 51 -33.42 -2.60 -5.62
CA HIS A 51 -33.74 -1.28 -5.06
C HIS A 51 -35.10 -0.76 -5.54
N ALA A 52 -35.42 -0.95 -6.82
CA ALA A 52 -36.75 -0.60 -7.34
C ALA A 52 -37.86 -1.41 -6.65
N CYS A 53 -37.67 -2.72 -6.46
CA CYS A 53 -38.60 -3.57 -5.73
C CYS A 53 -38.83 -3.10 -4.29
N MET A 54 -37.77 -2.68 -3.58
CA MET A 54 -37.90 -2.15 -2.22
C MET A 54 -38.86 -0.95 -2.16
N GLY A 55 -38.74 0.01 -3.09
CA GLY A 55 -39.66 1.16 -3.14
C GLY A 55 -41.11 0.78 -3.47
N LEU A 56 -41.32 -0.31 -4.23
CA LEU A 56 -42.67 -0.80 -4.56
C LEU A 56 -43.34 -1.57 -3.40
N VAL A 57 -42.55 -2.26 -2.57
CA VAL A 57 -43.08 -3.06 -1.45
C VAL A 57 -43.11 -2.29 -0.13
N GLU A 58 -42.30 -1.26 0.04
CA GLU A 58 -42.20 -0.42 1.24
C GLU A 58 -43.56 0.07 1.78
N PRO A 59 -44.53 0.51 0.96
CA PRO A 59 -45.80 1.01 1.46
C PRO A 59 -46.72 -0.04 2.10
N CYS A 60 -46.44 -1.35 1.94
CA CYS A 60 -47.32 -2.42 2.40
C CYS A 60 -46.56 -3.50 3.16
N VAL A 61 -46.79 -3.59 4.47
CA VAL A 61 -46.14 -4.55 5.38
C VAL A 61 -46.31 -6.01 4.91
N ASN A 62 -47.48 -6.35 4.37
CA ASN A 62 -47.74 -7.71 3.87
C ASN A 62 -46.86 -8.04 2.64
N ARG A 63 -46.73 -7.10 1.69
CA ARG A 63 -45.88 -7.26 0.50
C ARG A 63 -44.40 -7.26 0.86
N LEU A 64 -44.00 -6.44 1.84
CA LEU A 64 -42.66 -6.43 2.38
C LEU A 64 -42.30 -7.78 3.02
N ALA A 65 -43.22 -8.35 3.81
CA ALA A 65 -43.03 -9.67 4.43
C ALA A 65 -42.98 -10.80 3.40
N GLU A 66 -43.80 -10.73 2.35
CA GLU A 66 -43.79 -11.68 1.24
C GLU A 66 -42.49 -11.60 0.44
N PHE A 67 -42.04 -10.40 0.09
CA PHE A 67 -40.77 -10.19 -0.62
C PHE A 67 -39.58 -10.66 0.20
N SER A 68 -39.57 -10.40 1.51
CA SER A 68 -38.54 -10.89 2.44
C SER A 68 -38.45 -12.43 2.42
N LYS A 69 -39.59 -13.13 2.45
CA LYS A 69 -39.62 -14.60 2.34
C LYS A 69 -39.04 -15.10 1.02
N VAL A 70 -39.32 -14.41 -0.09
CA VAL A 70 -38.77 -14.77 -1.41
C VAL A 70 -37.25 -14.66 -1.43
N ILE A 71 -36.70 -13.57 -0.86
CA ILE A 71 -35.25 -13.37 -0.78
C ILE A 71 -34.59 -14.42 0.12
N GLU A 72 -35.18 -14.72 1.29
CA GLU A 72 -34.63 -15.75 2.19
C GLU A 72 -34.68 -17.15 1.55
N ALA A 73 -35.76 -17.49 0.85
CA ALA A 73 -35.86 -18.76 0.12
C ALA A 73 -34.78 -18.88 -0.96
N HIS A 74 -34.55 -17.82 -1.75
CA HIS A 74 -33.49 -17.79 -2.75
C HIS A 74 -32.10 -17.90 -2.13
N LYS A 75 -31.86 -17.23 -1.00
CA LYS A 75 -30.59 -17.30 -0.26
C LYS A 75 -30.31 -18.72 0.25
N VAL A 76 -31.30 -19.39 0.83
CA VAL A 76 -31.17 -20.79 1.28
C VAL A 76 -30.80 -21.69 0.10
N LYS A 77 -31.51 -21.56 -1.03
CA LYS A 77 -31.21 -22.34 -2.24
C LYS A 77 -29.76 -22.15 -2.71
N LEU A 78 -29.29 -20.91 -2.80
CA LEU A 78 -27.91 -20.59 -3.21
C LEU A 78 -26.86 -21.17 -2.25
N LEU A 79 -27.15 -21.21 -0.95
CA LEU A 79 -26.26 -21.81 0.05
C LEU A 79 -26.25 -23.34 -0.05
N SER A 80 -27.40 -23.96 -0.32
CA SER A 80 -27.49 -25.40 -0.54
C SER A 80 -26.77 -25.85 -1.82
N ASP A 81 -26.87 -25.08 -2.91
CA ASP A 81 -26.17 -25.36 -4.17
C ASP A 81 -24.63 -25.26 -4.02
N GLN A 82 -24.14 -24.52 -3.02
CA GLN A 82 -22.71 -24.48 -2.68
C GLN A 82 -22.23 -25.67 -1.84
N GLY A 83 -23.15 -26.41 -1.20
CA GLY A 83 -22.85 -27.56 -0.34
C GLY A 83 -22.38 -28.81 -1.10
N GLU A 84 -22.68 -28.93 -2.39
CA GLU A 84 -22.26 -30.08 -3.22
C GLU A 84 -20.88 -29.87 -3.88
N ASN A 85 -20.43 -28.62 -4.02
CA ASN A 85 -19.09 -28.28 -4.53
C ASN A 85 -18.07 -27.96 -3.41
N ALA A 86 -18.49 -28.01 -2.14
CA ALA A 86 -17.58 -28.04 -1.01
C ALA A 86 -17.07 -29.47 -0.79
N THR A 87 -16.52 -30.11 -1.82
CA THR A 87 -15.57 -31.21 -1.60
C THR A 87 -14.43 -30.61 -0.80
N ALA A 88 -14.39 -30.94 0.49
CA ALA A 88 -13.32 -30.66 1.45
C ALA A 88 -12.14 -29.94 0.79
N SER A 89 -12.25 -28.62 0.60
CA SER A 89 -11.15 -27.87 0.03
C SER A 89 -10.08 -27.98 1.09
N ASN A 90 -9.05 -28.77 0.77
CA ASN A 90 -7.98 -29.08 1.69
C ASN A 90 -7.53 -27.74 2.25
N LYS A 91 -7.46 -27.57 3.57
CA LYS A 91 -7.19 -26.24 4.17
C LYS A 91 -5.93 -25.62 3.55
N GLU A 92 -4.98 -26.49 3.24
CA GLU A 92 -3.78 -26.28 2.45
C GLU A 92 -4.08 -25.63 1.10
N GLN A 93 -4.97 -26.18 0.26
CA GLN A 93 -5.36 -25.58 -1.01
C GLN A 93 -5.99 -24.19 -0.86
N GLN A 94 -6.76 -23.96 0.22
CA GLN A 94 -7.31 -22.63 0.51
C GLN A 94 -6.19 -21.63 0.85
N PHE A 95 -5.21 -22.04 1.66
CA PHE A 95 -4.05 -21.21 1.98
C PHE A 95 -3.17 -20.95 0.75
N GLU A 96 -2.90 -21.97 -0.06
CA GLU A 96 -2.13 -21.85 -1.29
C GLU A 96 -2.81 -20.92 -2.31
N SER A 97 -4.13 -21.01 -2.44
CA SER A 97 -4.90 -20.09 -3.28
C SER A 97 -4.87 -18.65 -2.77
N PHE A 98 -4.90 -18.44 -1.45
CA PHE A 98 -4.86 -17.10 -0.86
C PHE A 98 -3.46 -16.46 -0.96
N VAL A 99 -2.42 -17.24 -0.68
CA VAL A 99 -1.02 -16.79 -0.72
C VAL A 99 -0.48 -16.77 -2.17
N GLY A 100 -1.07 -17.56 -3.07
CA GLY A 100 -0.65 -17.74 -4.46
C GLY A 100 0.58 -18.64 -4.63
N MET A 101 0.96 -19.39 -3.59
CA MET A 101 2.15 -20.23 -3.55
C MET A 101 1.86 -21.54 -2.83
N ALA A 102 2.39 -22.65 -3.36
CA ALA A 102 2.33 -23.95 -2.71
C ALA A 102 3.17 -23.98 -1.43
N ALA A 103 2.75 -24.74 -0.43
CA ALA A 103 3.53 -24.90 0.80
C ALA A 103 4.83 -25.68 0.51
N PRO A 104 6.01 -25.19 0.93
CA PRO A 104 7.26 -25.92 0.74
C PRO A 104 7.27 -27.20 1.59
N GLN A 105 7.84 -28.28 1.05
CA GLN A 105 7.92 -29.59 1.72
C GLN A 105 8.80 -29.59 2.97
N GLU A 106 9.79 -28.69 3.02
CA GLU A 106 10.71 -28.54 4.15
C GLU A 106 10.87 -27.05 4.49
N VAL A 107 10.69 -26.70 5.76
CA VAL A 107 10.84 -25.34 6.27
C VAL A 107 12.02 -25.29 7.22
N THR A 108 13.14 -24.74 6.77
CA THR A 108 14.28 -24.47 7.64
C THR A 108 14.10 -23.11 8.32
N ILE A 109 13.73 -23.11 9.61
CA ILE A 109 13.59 -21.88 10.40
C ILE A 109 14.95 -21.52 11.00
N HIS A 110 15.57 -20.45 10.49
CA HIS A 110 16.76 -19.87 11.11
C HIS A 110 16.36 -18.85 12.18
N PRO A 111 17.14 -18.71 13.27
CA PRO A 111 16.96 -17.62 14.22
C PRO A 111 17.00 -16.28 13.47
N PRO A 112 16.11 -15.33 13.78
CA PRO A 112 16.15 -14.01 13.17
C PRO A 112 17.52 -13.38 13.43
N THR A 113 18.11 -12.77 12.39
CA THR A 113 19.39 -12.07 12.53
C THR A 113 19.29 -11.04 13.64
N HIS A 114 20.23 -11.11 14.60
CA HIS A 114 20.26 -10.19 15.73
C HIS A 114 20.24 -8.74 15.25
N SER A 115 19.13 -8.04 15.51
CA SER A 115 18.97 -6.63 15.14
C SER A 115 19.74 -5.73 16.11
N LYS A 116 20.46 -4.73 15.57
CA LYS A 116 21.07 -3.66 16.39
C LYS A 116 20.03 -2.55 16.56
N ASN A 117 19.09 -2.75 17.49
CA ASN A 117 18.01 -1.79 17.78
C ASN A 117 18.52 -0.50 18.46
N LYS A 118 19.65 -0.57 19.16
CA LYS A 118 20.41 0.59 19.60
C LYS A 118 21.38 0.90 18.47
N GLY A 119 21.16 2.04 17.79
CA GLY A 119 21.98 2.49 16.65
C GLY A 119 23.48 2.33 16.92
N SER A 120 24.32 2.37 15.87
CA SER A 120 25.74 1.95 15.85
C SER A 120 26.68 2.43 16.99
N GLY A 121 26.23 3.29 17.91
CA GLY A 121 27.04 3.93 18.95
C GLY A 121 27.95 5.02 18.39
N LYS A 122 28.05 5.10 17.06
CA LYS A 122 28.77 6.13 16.33
C LYS A 122 27.88 7.35 16.19
N ARG A 123 28.34 8.49 16.71
CA ARG A 123 27.65 9.77 16.55
C ARG A 123 27.61 10.17 15.07
N LEU A 124 26.43 10.48 14.56
CA LEU A 124 26.25 11.08 13.24
C LEU A 124 26.74 12.53 13.29
N LYS A 125 27.69 12.91 12.42
CA LYS A 125 28.15 14.30 12.29
C LYS A 125 27.08 15.13 11.57
N SER A 126 26.78 16.30 12.11
CA SER A 126 25.90 17.30 11.48
C SER A 126 26.51 17.87 10.19
N ALA A 127 25.66 18.49 9.36
CA ALA A 127 26.12 19.19 8.16
C ALA A 127 27.15 20.27 8.49
N LYS A 128 26.95 20.98 9.61
CA LYS A 128 27.89 21.98 10.14
C LYS A 128 29.26 21.38 10.44
N GLU A 129 29.31 20.23 11.12
CA GLU A 129 30.59 19.58 11.48
C GLU A 129 31.35 19.10 10.24
N LYS A 130 30.64 18.52 9.26
CA LYS A 130 31.24 18.13 7.98
C LYS A 130 31.79 19.35 7.23
N ALA A 131 31.03 20.46 7.20
CA ALA A 131 31.46 21.70 6.57
C ALA A 131 32.70 22.30 7.25
N ILE A 132 32.75 22.28 8.59
CA ILE A 132 33.92 22.75 9.36
C ILE A 132 35.17 21.92 9.00
N GLU A 133 35.08 20.58 8.99
CA GLU A 133 36.21 19.71 8.63
C GLU A 133 36.67 19.94 7.19
N GLN A 134 35.75 20.11 6.24
CA GLN A 134 36.08 20.42 4.85
C GLN A 134 36.66 21.82 4.66
N SER A 135 36.25 22.79 5.49
CA SER A 135 36.74 24.17 5.45
C SER A 135 38.16 24.33 6.01
N GLN A 136 38.71 23.30 6.67
CA GLN A 136 40.07 23.34 7.16
C GLN A 136 41.06 23.50 6.00
N LYS A 137 41.66 24.68 5.90
CA LYS A 137 42.67 24.98 4.88
C LYS A 137 43.84 24.02 5.04
N LYS A 138 44.10 23.19 4.02
CA LYS A 138 45.30 22.35 3.96
C LYS A 138 46.54 23.26 4.09
N ARG A 139 47.51 22.88 4.93
CA ARG A 139 48.77 23.63 5.06
C ARG A 139 49.42 23.74 3.67
N ARG A 140 49.82 24.96 3.31
CA ARG A 140 50.50 25.27 2.04
C ARG A 140 51.76 24.40 1.93
N VAL A 141 51.96 23.81 0.77
CA VAL A 141 53.14 23.02 0.42
C VAL A 141 54.13 23.91 -0.33
N CYS A 142 55.41 23.86 0.02
CA CYS A 142 56.44 24.51 -0.77
C CYS A 142 56.59 23.80 -2.13
N LYS A 143 56.46 24.52 -3.25
CA LYS A 143 56.58 23.92 -4.59
C LYS A 143 57.99 23.40 -4.92
N SER A 144 59.02 23.93 -4.26
CA SER A 144 60.42 23.55 -4.53
C SER A 144 60.84 22.27 -3.82
N CYS A 145 60.42 22.05 -2.56
CA CYS A 145 60.82 20.88 -1.77
C CYS A 145 59.68 19.92 -1.41
N GLY A 146 58.41 20.28 -1.69
CA GLY A 146 57.26 19.44 -1.38
C GLY A 146 56.86 19.38 0.10
N GLU A 147 57.54 20.11 0.99
CA GLU A 147 57.26 20.07 2.43
C GLU A 147 56.11 21.02 2.85
N ARG A 148 55.32 20.62 3.84
CA ARG A 148 54.24 21.43 4.47
C ARG A 148 54.76 22.27 5.62
N VAL A 149 55.68 23.17 5.30
CA VAL A 149 56.44 24.01 6.24
C VAL A 149 56.19 25.50 5.95
N GLY A 150 56.53 26.38 6.90
CA GLY A 150 56.18 27.82 6.87
C GLY A 150 56.92 28.69 5.84
N HIS A 151 57.49 28.10 4.79
CA HIS A 151 58.20 28.81 3.72
C HIS A 151 57.56 28.55 2.36
N ASN A 152 57.86 29.38 1.37
CA ASN A 152 57.36 29.23 0.00
C ASN A 152 58.52 28.94 -0.97
N ALA A 153 58.22 28.74 -2.26
CA ALA A 153 59.24 28.41 -3.27
C ALA A 153 60.28 29.52 -3.53
N ARG A 154 60.06 30.76 -3.04
CA ARG A 154 61.03 31.85 -3.13
C ARG A 154 61.97 31.87 -1.93
N THR A 155 61.48 31.42 -0.77
CA THR A 155 62.23 31.36 0.50
C THR A 155 62.64 29.94 0.87
N CYS A 156 62.65 29.02 -0.09
CA CYS A 156 62.95 27.63 0.17
C CYS A 156 64.47 27.45 0.34
N PRO A 157 64.94 26.93 1.50
CA PRO A 157 66.37 26.74 1.75
C PRO A 157 66.98 25.61 0.92
N LYS A 158 66.15 24.71 0.37
CA LYS A 158 66.56 23.61 -0.52
C LYS A 158 66.58 24.01 -2.00
N LYS A 159 66.24 25.27 -2.31
CA LYS A 159 66.26 25.77 -3.68
C LYS A 159 67.67 26.25 -4.00
N THR A 160 68.41 25.41 -4.71
CA THR A 160 69.64 25.76 -5.42
C THR A 160 69.31 26.57 -6.67
#